data_AF-B9RVB5-F1
#
_entry.id   AF-B9RVB5-F1
#
_cell.length_a   1.000
_cell.length_b   1.000
_cell.length_c   1.000
_cell.angle_alpha   90.00
_cell.angle_beta   90.00
_cell.angle_gamma   90.00
#
_symmetry.space_group_name_H-M   'P 1'
#
loop_
_entity.id
_entity.type
_entity.pdbx_description
1 polymer ?
#
loop_
_entity_poly.entity_id
_entity_poly.type
_entity_poly.pdbx_seq_one_letter_code
_entity_poly.pdbx_strand_id
1 'polypeptide(L)'
;MAGIPAEVLLSERVQEIVLHASLIPIIDISLLSSSESSTEQDELQKLISALCSWGCSQAMGHGIPETLLDKIPQATMEFFEQRLWQKRKRYAKGVEEFEGYGADRLFHNVYPEDQRKQKLSPEHQKSFRQFSPPFHTLVVEERAFYMFRYLLSRTQHL
;
A
#
# COMPACT_ATOMS: atom_id res chain seq x y z
N MET A 1 -26.30 -14.86 21.88
CA MET A 1 -24.95 -14.80 21.26
C MET A 1 -25.15 -14.74 19.77
N ALA A 2 -24.78 -13.62 19.12
CA ALA A 2 -24.84 -13.53 17.66
C ALA A 2 -23.69 -14.37 17.09
N GLY A 3 -24.03 -15.44 16.37
CA GLY A 3 -23.03 -16.25 15.66
C GLY A 3 -22.35 -15.42 14.58
N ILE A 4 -21.08 -15.73 14.29
CA ILE A 4 -20.35 -15.13 13.18
C ILE A 4 -21.13 -15.43 11.89
N PRO A 5 -21.51 -14.41 11.09
CA PRO A 5 -22.18 -14.64 9.82
C PRO A 5 -21.33 -15.57 8.93
N ALA A 6 -21.96 -16.50 8.21
CA ALA A 6 -21.22 -17.50 7.41
C ALA A 6 -20.30 -16.87 6.34
N GLU A 7 -20.62 -15.65 5.94
CA GLU A 7 -19.85 -14.77 5.05
C GLU A 7 -18.52 -14.24 5.65
N VAL A 8 -18.27 -14.43 6.95
CA VAL A 8 -17.00 -14.07 7.63
C VAL A 8 -16.20 -15.32 8.06
N LEU A 9 -16.72 -16.53 7.82
CA LEU A 9 -15.92 -17.75 7.96
C LEU A 9 -14.89 -17.79 6.83
N LEU A 10 -13.61 -17.77 7.20
CA LEU A 10 -12.50 -17.90 6.27
C LEU A 10 -12.65 -19.23 5.52
N SER A 11 -12.99 -19.19 4.23
CA SER A 11 -13.08 -20.42 3.43
C SER A 11 -11.70 -21.09 3.36
N GLU A 12 -11.66 -22.40 3.13
CA GLU A 12 -10.40 -23.15 2.93
C GLU A 12 -9.48 -22.51 1.88
N ARG A 13 -10.05 -21.84 0.86
CA ARG A 13 -9.29 -21.08 -0.14
C ARG A 13 -8.47 -19.94 0.46
N VAL A 14 -8.93 -19.34 1.56
CA VAL A 14 -8.20 -18.26 2.25
C VAL A 14 -7.01 -18.82 3.03
N GLN A 15 -7.14 -20.03 3.59
CA GLN A 15 -6.01 -20.70 4.26
C GLN A 15 -4.94 -21.15 3.25
N GLU A 16 -5.36 -21.61 2.08
CA GLU A 16 -4.45 -21.91 0.96
C GLU A 16 -3.71 -20.65 0.48
N ILE A 17 -4.40 -19.51 0.34
CA ILE A 17 -3.78 -18.20 0.02
C ILE A 17 -2.71 -17.80 1.04
N VAL A 18 -2.94 -18.02 2.34
CA VAL A 18 -1.95 -17.71 3.39
C VAL A 18 -0.68 -18.56 3.25
N LEU A 19 -0.81 -19.85 2.88
CA LEU A 19 0.35 -20.71 2.61
C LEU A 19 1.13 -20.25 1.37
N HIS A 20 0.44 -19.77 0.34
CA HIS A 20 1.07 -19.24 -0.88
C HIS A 20 1.75 -17.87 -0.69
N ALA A 21 1.39 -17.09 0.33
CA ALA A 21 2.02 -15.80 0.61
C ALA A 21 3.53 -15.91 0.92
N SER A 22 3.96 -17.04 1.49
CA SER A 22 5.37 -17.36 1.74
C SER A 22 6.19 -17.66 0.48
N LEU A 23 5.52 -17.80 -0.68
CA LEU A 23 6.14 -18.05 -1.99
C LEU A 23 6.26 -16.78 -2.84
N ILE A 24 5.70 -15.65 -2.39
CA ILE A 24 5.78 -14.38 -3.13
C ILE A 24 7.25 -13.94 -3.18
N PRO A 25 7.82 -13.70 -4.37
CA PRO A 25 9.21 -13.29 -4.48
C PRO A 25 9.52 -11.99 -3.74
N ILE A 26 10.63 -11.95 -3.02
CA ILE A 26 11.15 -10.75 -2.36
C ILE A 26 12.14 -10.08 -3.29
N ILE A 27 11.96 -8.79 -3.56
CA ILE A 27 12.82 -7.96 -4.41
C ILE A 27 13.53 -6.91 -3.54
N ASP A 28 14.86 -6.85 -3.63
CA ASP A 28 15.65 -5.82 -2.99
C ASP A 28 15.80 -4.60 -3.91
N ILE A 29 15.00 -3.57 -3.62
CA ILE A 29 14.98 -2.33 -4.38
C ILE A 29 16.32 -1.59 -4.31
N SER A 30 17.12 -1.80 -3.26
CA SER A 30 18.43 -1.15 -3.15
C SER A 30 19.41 -1.64 -4.21
N LEU A 31 19.26 -2.89 -4.67
CA LEU A 31 20.11 -3.49 -5.69
C LEU A 31 19.78 -3.04 -7.11
N LEU A 32 18.54 -2.58 -7.35
CA LEU A 32 18.13 -2.00 -8.64
C LEU A 32 18.85 -0.69 -8.97
N SER A 33 19.44 -0.06 -7.96
CA SER A 33 20.25 1.15 -8.10
C SER A 33 21.75 0.88 -7.86
N SER A 34 22.16 -0.39 -7.87
CA SER A 34 23.56 -0.78 -7.61
C SER A 34 24.47 -0.34 -8.76
N SER A 35 25.67 0.11 -8.42
CA SER A 35 26.73 0.40 -9.40
C SER A 35 27.30 -0.87 -10.04
N GLU A 36 27.08 -2.03 -9.43
CA GLU A 36 27.52 -3.32 -9.96
C GLU A 36 26.49 -3.87 -10.95
N SER A 37 26.82 -3.78 -12.24
CA SER A 37 25.91 -4.13 -13.34
C SER A 37 25.37 -5.57 -13.30
N SER A 38 26.12 -6.54 -12.76
CA SER A 38 25.62 -7.92 -12.64
C SER A 38 24.51 -8.04 -11.60
N THR A 39 24.71 -7.42 -10.44
CA THR A 39 23.77 -7.47 -9.32
C THR A 39 22.48 -6.70 -9.63
N GLU A 40 22.59 -5.55 -10.32
CA GLU A 40 21.43 -4.81 -10.84
C GLU A 40 20.60 -5.68 -11.82
N GLN A 41 21.28 -6.30 -12.78
CA GLN A 41 20.62 -7.10 -13.82
C GLN A 41 19.93 -8.33 -13.24
N ASP A 42 20.58 -9.03 -12.30
CA ASP A 42 20.01 -10.22 -11.66
C ASP A 42 18.73 -9.88 -10.88
N GLU A 43 18.75 -8.81 -10.08
CA GLU A 43 17.58 -8.41 -9.30
C GLU A 43 16.46 -7.85 -10.19
N LEU A 44 16.80 -7.19 -11.31
CA LEU A 44 15.84 -6.79 -12.33
C LEU A 44 15.16 -8.00 -13.00
N GLN A 45 15.92 -9.03 -13.38
CA GLN A 45 15.34 -10.23 -13.98
C GLN A 45 14.42 -10.96 -13.00
N LYS A 46 14.80 -10.99 -11.72
CA LYS A 46 13.96 -11.51 -10.65
C LYS A 46 12.65 -10.72 -10.51
N LEU A 47 12.70 -9.39 -10.55
CA LEU A 47 11.51 -8.53 -10.54
C LEU A 47 10.61 -8.80 -11.74
N ILE A 48 11.16 -8.86 -12.96
CA ILE A 48 10.39 -9.15 -14.18
C ILE A 48 9.74 -10.54 -14.07
N SER A 49 10.49 -11.55 -13.65
CA SER A 49 9.98 -12.90 -13.45
C SER A 49 8.83 -12.94 -12.43
N ALA A 50 8.98 -12.23 -11.30
CA ALA A 50 7.93 -12.12 -10.29
C ALA A 50 6.65 -11.44 -10.84
N LEU A 51 6.80 -10.36 -11.59
CA LEU A 51 5.66 -9.67 -12.21
C LEU A 51 4.97 -10.52 -13.29
N CYS A 52 5.73 -11.29 -14.07
CA CYS A 52 5.16 -12.16 -15.11
C CYS A 52 4.49 -13.42 -14.55
N SER A 53 5.01 -13.99 -13.47
CA SER A 53 4.51 -15.25 -12.90
C SER A 53 3.49 -15.04 -11.79
N TRP A 54 3.81 -14.19 -10.80
CA TRP A 54 2.97 -13.93 -9.63
C TRP A 54 2.08 -12.70 -9.79
N GLY A 55 2.46 -11.75 -10.67
CA GLY A 55 1.80 -10.45 -10.79
C GLY A 55 2.11 -9.50 -9.63
N CYS A 56 2.85 -9.93 -8.62
CA CYS A 56 3.25 -9.14 -7.47
C CYS A 56 4.56 -9.66 -6.85
N SER A 57 5.17 -8.82 -6.01
CA SER A 57 6.37 -9.14 -5.25
C SER A 57 6.36 -8.41 -3.91
N GLN A 58 7.09 -8.92 -2.93
CA GLN A 58 7.43 -8.19 -1.72
C GLN A 58 8.67 -7.32 -1.99
N ALA A 59 8.73 -6.13 -1.40
CA ALA A 59 9.86 -5.23 -1.57
C ALA A 59 10.64 -5.09 -0.25
N MET A 60 11.96 -5.18 -0.34
CA MET A 60 12.90 -4.80 0.72
C MET A 60 13.89 -3.77 0.19
N GLY A 61 14.72 -3.19 1.06
CA GLY A 61 15.68 -2.15 0.64
C GLY A 61 15.01 -0.90 0.06
N HIS A 62 13.69 -0.74 0.29
CA HIS A 62 12.89 0.34 -0.26
C HIS A 62 13.12 1.68 0.46
N GLY A 63 14.09 1.78 1.38
CA GLY A 63 14.54 3.00 2.05
C GLY A 63 13.46 3.90 2.65
N ILE A 64 12.29 3.35 2.94
CA ILE A 64 11.27 4.00 3.75
C ILE A 64 11.68 3.71 5.19
N PRO A 65 11.82 4.72 6.05
CA PRO A 65 12.24 4.50 7.43
C PRO A 65 11.32 3.52 8.16
N GLU A 66 11.88 2.54 8.87
CA GLU A 66 11.10 1.58 9.68
C GLU A 66 10.22 2.31 10.70
N THR A 67 10.76 3.37 11.33
CA THR A 67 10.02 4.23 12.26
C THR A 67 8.79 4.91 11.64
N LEU A 68 8.73 5.03 10.31
CA LEU A 68 7.57 5.50 9.58
C LEU A 68 6.59 4.37 9.31
N LEU A 69 7.08 3.18 8.93
CA LEU A 69 6.26 1.98 8.73
C LEU A 69 5.54 1.56 10.01
N ASP A 70 6.21 1.60 11.16
CA ASP A 70 5.64 1.25 12.47
C ASP A 70 4.44 2.13 12.86
N LYS A 71 4.42 3.37 12.39
CA LYS A 71 3.34 4.33 12.66
C LYS A 71 2.08 4.06 11.84
N ILE A 72 2.18 3.36 10.71
CA ILE A 72 1.05 3.13 9.81
C ILE A 72 0.01 2.22 10.47
N PRO A 73 0.35 1.03 11.02
CA PRO A 73 -0.60 0.20 11.75
C PRO A 73 -1.19 0.94 12.94
N GLN A 74 -0.35 1.66 13.71
CA GLN A 74 -0.80 2.41 14.88
C GLN A 74 -1.86 3.46 14.51
N ALA A 75 -1.55 4.32 13.54
CA ALA A 75 -2.50 5.36 13.12
C ALA A 75 -3.78 4.73 12.53
N THR A 76 -3.65 3.68 11.73
CA THR A 76 -4.80 2.95 11.16
C THR A 76 -5.69 2.39 12.27
N MET A 77 -5.13 1.73 13.28
CA MET A 77 -5.86 1.22 14.43
C MET A 77 -6.59 2.34 15.17
N GLU A 78 -5.90 3.44 15.51
CA GLU A 78 -6.51 4.59 16.19
C GLU A 78 -7.71 5.17 15.41
N PHE A 79 -7.67 5.15 14.07
CA PHE A 79 -8.82 5.53 13.26
C PHE A 79 -9.96 4.53 13.36
N PHE A 80 -9.69 3.24 13.19
CA PHE A 80 -10.74 2.23 13.16
C PHE A 80 -11.36 1.94 14.53
N GLU A 81 -10.65 2.22 15.62
CA GLU A 81 -11.16 2.19 17.00
C GLU A 81 -12.18 3.30 17.28
N GLN A 82 -12.21 4.37 16.48
CA GLN A 82 -13.24 5.39 16.62
C GLN A 82 -14.64 4.79 16.39
N ARG A 83 -15.63 5.34 17.10
CA ARG A 83 -17.01 4.87 17.00
C ARG A 83 -17.52 4.98 15.56
N LEU A 84 -18.24 3.96 15.10
CA LEU A 84 -18.78 3.87 13.74
C LEU A 84 -19.55 5.13 13.32
N TRP A 85 -20.38 5.68 14.22
CA TRP A 85 -21.14 6.89 13.93
C TRP A 85 -20.26 8.12 13.73
N GLN A 86 -19.12 8.24 14.42
CA GLN A 86 -18.16 9.34 14.25
C GLN A 86 -17.47 9.23 12.89
N LYS A 87 -17.04 8.00 12.55
CA LYS A 87 -16.44 7.69 11.23
C LYS A 87 -17.41 8.00 10.09
N ARG A 88 -18.65 7.52 10.17
CA ARG A 88 -19.69 7.78 9.16
C ARG A 88 -20.06 9.27 9.08
N LYS A 89 -20.23 9.96 10.22
CA LYS A 89 -20.60 11.38 10.23
C LYS A 89 -19.59 12.24 9.45
N ARG A 90 -18.30 11.92 9.54
CA ARG A 90 -17.23 12.74 8.96
C ARG A 90 -16.80 12.26 7.58
N TYR A 91 -16.72 10.95 7.38
CA TYR A 91 -16.07 10.35 6.22
C TYR A 91 -17.04 9.59 5.31
N ALA A 92 -18.33 9.46 5.61
CA ALA A 92 -19.23 8.61 4.79
C ALA A 92 -19.14 8.96 3.30
N LYS A 93 -18.99 7.89 2.50
CA LYS A 93 -19.03 7.95 1.04
C LYS A 93 -20.43 8.35 0.57
N GLY A 94 -20.53 9.37 -0.28
CA GLY A 94 -21.77 9.70 -0.98
C GLY A 94 -22.19 8.61 -1.99
N VAL A 95 -23.42 8.67 -2.49
CA VAL A 95 -23.97 7.68 -3.43
C VAL A 95 -23.18 7.62 -4.74
N GLU A 96 -22.73 8.79 -5.23
CA GLU A 96 -21.99 8.94 -6.49
C GLU A 96 -20.49 9.19 -6.27
N GLU A 97 -20.05 9.37 -5.01
CA GLU A 97 -18.66 9.64 -4.71
C GLU A 97 -17.88 8.33 -4.71
N PHE A 98 -16.64 8.31 -5.20
CA PHE A 98 -15.75 7.14 -5.12
C PHE A 98 -14.96 7.09 -3.81
N GLU A 99 -14.67 8.25 -3.23
CA GLU A 99 -13.94 8.43 -1.98
C GLU A 99 -14.88 8.50 -0.77
N GLY A 100 -14.38 8.11 0.40
CA GLY A 100 -15.10 8.09 1.66
C GLY A 100 -15.05 6.73 2.35
N TYR A 101 -15.67 6.68 3.52
CA TYR A 101 -15.78 5.54 4.39
C TYR A 101 -17.05 4.75 4.08
N GLY A 102 -16.88 3.45 3.83
CA GLY A 102 -17.95 2.49 3.57
C GLY A 102 -17.40 1.06 3.52
N ALA A 103 -18.22 0.07 3.85
CA ALA A 103 -17.81 -1.35 3.91
C ALA A 103 -16.49 -1.57 4.68
N ASP A 104 -16.34 -0.87 5.81
CA ASP A 104 -15.15 -0.87 6.68
C ASP A 104 -13.82 -0.51 5.99
N ARG A 105 -13.90 0.29 4.93
CA ARG A 105 -12.75 0.86 4.21
C ARG A 105 -12.91 2.37 4.09
N LEU A 106 -11.80 3.10 4.19
CA LEU A 106 -11.73 4.52 3.83
C LEU A 106 -10.92 4.62 2.54
N PHE A 107 -11.55 5.10 1.47
CA PHE A 107 -10.87 5.45 0.23
C PHE A 107 -10.68 6.96 0.16
N HIS A 108 -9.44 7.41 -0.03
CA HIS A 108 -9.13 8.82 -0.13
C HIS A 108 -7.97 9.02 -1.10
N ASN A 109 -8.16 9.91 -2.08
CA ASN A 109 -7.10 10.31 -2.98
C ASN A 109 -6.17 11.29 -2.27
N VAL A 110 -4.91 10.90 -2.15
CA VAL A 110 -3.85 11.68 -1.49
C VAL A 110 -2.97 12.45 -2.48
N TYR A 111 -3.04 12.10 -3.77
CA TYR A 111 -2.32 12.71 -4.90
C TYR A 111 -3.26 12.94 -6.10
N PRO A 112 -3.06 14.01 -6.90
CA PRO A 112 -2.18 15.16 -6.62
C PRO A 112 -2.73 16.02 -5.47
N GLU A 113 -1.87 16.81 -4.81
CA GLU A 113 -2.23 17.51 -3.57
C GLU A 113 -3.40 18.49 -3.73
N ASP A 114 -3.51 19.13 -4.89
CA ASP A 114 -4.56 20.09 -5.24
C ASP A 114 -5.95 19.44 -5.36
N GLN A 115 -6.01 18.14 -5.63
CA GLN A 115 -7.24 17.36 -5.72
C GLN A 115 -7.62 16.71 -4.39
N ARG A 116 -6.80 16.85 -3.34
CA ARG A 116 -7.01 16.22 -2.04
C ARG A 116 -8.22 16.83 -1.33
N LYS A 117 -9.24 15.99 -1.08
CA LYS A 117 -10.41 16.37 -0.27
C LYS A 117 -10.07 16.47 1.22
N GLN A 118 -9.77 17.67 1.72
CA GLN A 118 -9.43 17.90 3.14
C GLN A 118 -10.47 17.32 4.13
N LYS A 119 -11.76 17.32 3.78
CA LYS A 119 -12.81 16.75 4.63
C LYS A 119 -12.60 15.26 4.92
N LEU A 120 -12.01 14.54 3.96
CA LEU A 120 -11.75 13.10 4.06
C LEU A 120 -10.39 12.77 4.67
N SER A 121 -9.52 13.78 4.83
CA SER A 121 -8.21 13.57 5.43
C SER A 121 -8.35 13.25 6.93
N PRO A 122 -7.82 12.10 7.40
CA PRO A 122 -7.82 11.74 8.81
C PRO A 122 -6.81 12.56 9.64
N GLU A 123 -6.17 13.59 9.08
CA GLU A 123 -5.17 14.47 9.70
C GLU A 123 -5.59 15.16 11.00
N HIS A 124 -6.88 15.17 11.35
CA HIS A 124 -7.32 15.60 12.69
C HIS A 124 -6.77 14.68 13.80
N GLN A 125 -6.45 13.43 13.47
CA GLN A 125 -5.74 12.52 14.37
C GLN A 125 -4.25 12.82 14.28
N LYS A 126 -3.65 13.11 15.45
CA LYS A 126 -2.22 13.47 15.56
C LYS A 126 -1.31 12.46 14.87
N SER A 127 -1.64 11.17 14.93
CA SER A 127 -0.87 10.08 14.36
C SER A 127 -0.83 10.14 12.82
N PHE A 128 -1.96 10.39 12.15
CA PHE A 128 -1.99 10.56 10.68
C PHE A 128 -1.21 11.78 10.20
N ARG A 129 -1.26 12.88 10.95
CA ARG A 129 -0.55 14.11 10.60
C ARG A 129 0.97 13.93 10.59
N GLN A 130 1.50 13.02 11.41
CA GLN A 130 2.94 12.79 11.53
C GLN A 130 3.50 11.88 10.43
N PHE A 131 2.72 10.93 9.92
CA PHE A 131 3.23 9.93 8.96
C PHE A 131 2.79 10.21 7.52
N SER A 132 1.61 10.81 7.31
CA SER A 132 0.99 10.86 5.97
C SER A 132 1.82 11.66 4.93
N PRO A 133 2.34 12.86 5.23
CA PRO A 133 3.17 13.59 4.27
C PRO A 133 4.47 12.87 3.86
N PRO A 134 5.35 12.42 4.78
CA PRO A 134 6.58 11.75 4.39
C PRO A 134 6.34 10.39 3.72
N PHE A 135 5.31 9.64 4.13
CA PHE A 135 4.96 8.37 3.49
C PHE A 135 4.52 8.58 2.04
N HIS A 136 3.69 9.59 1.80
CA HIS A 136 3.21 9.93 0.46
C HIS A 136 4.36 10.28 -0.49
N THR A 137 5.25 11.21 -0.11
CA THR A 137 6.38 11.62 -0.94
C THR A 137 7.30 10.44 -1.27
N LEU A 138 7.66 9.62 -0.27
CA LEU A 138 8.58 8.50 -0.47
C LEU A 138 7.98 7.39 -1.35
N VAL A 139 6.68 7.11 -1.20
CA VAL A 139 6.02 6.02 -1.94
C VAL A 139 5.62 6.46 -3.34
N VAL A 140 4.93 7.60 -3.47
CA VAL A 140 4.29 8.02 -4.73
C VAL A 140 5.27 8.71 -5.66
N GLU A 141 6.11 9.62 -5.14
CA GLU A 141 6.97 10.45 -5.99
C GLU A 141 8.34 9.83 -6.23
N GLU A 142 8.97 9.27 -5.19
CA GLU A 142 10.36 8.82 -5.34
C GLU A 142 10.53 7.37 -5.80
N ARG A 143 9.62 6.44 -5.44
CA ARG A 143 9.89 4.99 -5.59
C ARG A 143 8.93 4.21 -6.46
N ALA A 144 7.62 4.38 -6.30
CA ALA A 144 6.67 3.72 -7.21
C ALA A 144 6.86 4.24 -8.65
N PHE A 145 7.00 5.56 -8.82
CA PHE A 145 7.23 6.16 -10.12
C PHE A 145 8.58 5.77 -10.71
N TYR A 146 9.64 5.65 -9.89
CA TYR A 146 10.94 5.17 -10.33
C TYR A 146 10.85 3.74 -10.87
N MET A 147 10.25 2.80 -10.13
CA MET A 147 10.10 1.41 -10.60
C MET A 147 9.30 1.34 -11.91
N PHE A 148 8.17 2.06 -12.02
CA PHE A 148 7.39 2.09 -13.25
C PHE A 148 8.16 2.69 -14.43
N ARG A 149 8.85 3.83 -14.25
CA ARG A 149 9.66 4.46 -15.31
C ARG A 149 10.86 3.60 -15.70
N TYR A 150 11.52 2.98 -14.74
CA TYR A 150 12.67 2.11 -14.97
C TYR A 150 12.26 0.88 -15.79
N LEU A 151 11.16 0.21 -15.41
CA LEU A 151 10.59 -0.91 -16.17
C LEU A 151 10.15 -0.49 -17.59
N LEU A 152 9.51 0.67 -17.75
CA LEU A 152 9.09 1.18 -19.05
C LEU A 152 10.27 1.58 -19.97
N SER A 153 11.37 2.07 -19.40
CA SER A 153 12.57 2.46 -20.16
C SER A 153 13.32 1.24 -20.73
N ARG A 154 13.37 0.15 -19.96
CA ARG A 154 14.11 -1.07 -20.34
C ARG A 154 13.30 -2.04 -21.20
N THR A 155 11.97 -1.96 -21.18
CA THR A 155 11.10 -2.77 -22.06
C THR A 155 11.05 -2.28 -23.50
N GLN A 156 11.58 -1.08 -23.81
CA GLN A 156 11.73 -0.60 -25.20
C GLN A 156 12.96 -1.18 -25.93
N HIS A 157 13.78 -1.99 -25.26
CA HIS A 157 14.99 -2.61 -25.80
C HIS A 157 14.94 -4.15 -25.84
N LEU A 158 13.76 -4.75 -25.65
CA LEU A 158 13.49 -6.17 -25.84
C LEU A 158 12.75 -6.43 -27.15
#